data_AF-A0A1I8FIL6-F1
#
_entry.id   AF-A0A1I8FIL6-F1
#
_cell.length_a   1.000
_cell.length_b   1.000
_cell.length_c   1.000
_cell.angle_alpha   90.00
_cell.angle_beta   90.00
_cell.angle_gamma   90.00
#
_symmetry.space_group_name_H-M   'P 1'
#
loop_
_entity.id
_entity.type
_entity.pdbx_description
1 polymer ?
#
loop_
_entity_poly.entity_id
_entity_poly.type
_entity_poly.pdbx_seq_one_letter_code
_entity_poly.pdbx_strand_id
1 'polypeptide(L)'
;MASISLVMRAQTGDQVTYAEDFIYDRLSDIKPLSDLDQRGMTADDVAACLLRLGAAASVRRPGSADELRDLALTRLAQESSSIIANFHLKSLGFPSEWGHLSPVAAYHRDSDSVLIMDNDPKA
;
A
#
# COMPACT_ATOMS: atom_id res chain seq x y z
N MET A 1 -2.19 -2.49 8.14
CA MET A 1 -1.08 -1.71 8.73
C MET A 1 0.27 -2.17 8.20
N ALA A 2 0.49 -3.47 8.06
CA ALA A 2 1.62 -4.10 7.39
C ALA A 2 2.20 -3.37 6.16
N SER A 3 1.38 -2.97 5.18
CA SER A 3 1.87 -2.27 3.98
C SER A 3 2.52 -0.92 4.28
N ILE A 4 1.97 -0.16 5.24
CA ILE A 4 2.52 1.12 5.69
C ILE A 4 3.85 0.89 6.40
N SER A 5 3.88 -0.07 7.33
CA SER A 5 5.09 -0.49 8.05
C SER A 5 6.21 -0.87 7.08
N LEU A 6 5.94 -1.76 6.12
CA LEU A 6 6.94 -2.23 5.15
C LEU A 6 7.49 -1.08 4.30
N VAL A 7 6.63 -0.19 3.78
CA VAL A 7 7.06 0.95 2.97
C VAL A 7 7.91 1.94 3.78
N MET A 8 7.48 2.29 4.99
CA MET A 8 8.22 3.22 5.84
C MET A 8 9.60 2.66 6.23
N ARG A 9 9.67 1.36 6.56
CA ARG A 9 10.93 0.67 6.86
C ARG A 9 11.87 0.63 5.65
N ALA A 10 11.32 0.40 4.46
CA ALA A 10 12.11 0.38 3.22
C ALA A 10 12.67 1.77 2.88
N GLN A 11 11.88 2.84 3.08
CA GLN A 11 12.30 4.20 2.74
C GLN A 11 13.24 4.84 3.76
N THR A 12 13.08 4.53 5.05
CA THR A 12 13.84 5.18 6.13
C THR A 12 15.02 4.34 6.63
N GLY A 13 15.00 3.03 6.36
CA GLY A 13 15.92 2.07 6.99
C GLY A 13 15.62 1.77 8.46
N ASP A 14 14.73 2.52 9.12
CA ASP A 14 14.39 2.35 10.53
C ASP A 14 13.40 1.18 10.72
N GLN A 15 13.91 0.07 11.23
CA GLN A 15 13.13 -1.15 11.41
C GLN A 15 12.30 -1.17 12.71
N VAL A 16 12.63 -0.29 13.67
CA VAL A 16 12.06 -0.34 15.02
C VAL A 16 10.87 0.62 15.12
N THR A 17 11.06 1.88 14.73
CA THR A 17 10.02 2.92 14.83
C THR A 17 8.79 2.59 13.99
N TYR A 18 9.00 1.90 12.87
CA TYR A 18 7.96 1.62 11.89
C TYR A 18 7.42 0.20 11.95
N ALA A 19 7.76 -0.57 12.98
CA ALA A 19 7.09 -1.84 13.23
C ALA A 19 5.59 -1.62 13.54
N GLU A 20 4.74 -2.58 13.16
CA GLU A 20 3.28 -2.41 13.14
C GLU A 20 2.71 -2.00 14.50
N ASP A 21 3.14 -2.68 15.56
CA ASP A 21 2.71 -2.41 16.94
C ASP A 21 3.09 -0.99 17.39
N PHE A 22 4.20 -0.44 16.90
CA PHE A 22 4.69 0.89 17.29
C PHE A 22 4.02 2.03 16.52
N ILE A 23 3.63 1.80 15.27
CA ILE A 23 2.94 2.83 14.48
C ILE A 23 1.45 2.89 14.77
N TYR A 24 0.85 1.80 15.28
CA TYR A 24 -0.58 1.74 15.56
C TYR A 24 -1.03 2.86 16.52
N ASP A 25 -0.34 3.03 17.65
CA ASP A 25 -0.67 4.08 18.62
C ASP A 25 -0.66 5.48 18.01
N ARG A 26 0.27 5.73 17.07
CA ARG A 26 0.45 7.02 16.38
C ARG A 26 -0.60 7.31 15.31
N LEU A 27 -1.38 6.30 14.92
CA LEU A 27 -2.33 6.33 13.81
C LEU A 27 -3.77 6.04 14.24
N SER A 28 -3.99 5.67 15.50
CA SER A 28 -5.29 5.31 16.07
C SER A 28 -6.33 6.43 16.00
N ASP A 29 -5.91 7.69 15.90
CA ASP A 29 -6.78 8.86 15.69
C ASP A 29 -7.28 9.00 14.24
N ILE A 30 -6.54 8.46 13.27
CA ILE A 30 -6.95 8.40 11.87
C ILE A 30 -7.96 7.27 11.66
N LYS A 31 -7.66 6.10 12.22
CA LYS A 31 -8.55 4.94 12.17
C LYS A 31 -8.40 4.10 13.45
N PRO A 32 -9.44 4.05 14.31
CA PRO A 32 -9.42 3.21 15.50
C PRO A 32 -9.32 1.71 15.16
N LEU A 33 -8.73 0.88 16.04
CA LEU A 33 -8.57 -0.57 15.84
C LEU A 33 -9.91 -1.25 15.54
N SER A 34 -10.96 -0.86 16.28
CA SER A 34 -12.30 -1.41 16.11
C SER A 34 -12.85 -1.25 14.69
N ASP A 35 -12.47 -0.13 14.03
CA ASP A 35 -12.89 0.17 12.67
C ASP A 35 -11.96 -0.51 11.65
N LEU A 36 -10.67 -0.63 11.96
CA LEU A 36 -9.70 -1.35 11.13
C LEU A 36 -10.04 -2.82 11.01
N ASP A 37 -10.36 -3.48 12.13
CA ASP A 37 -10.67 -4.91 12.14
C ASP A 37 -11.94 -5.24 11.35
N GLN A 38 -12.89 -4.29 11.27
CA GLN A 38 -14.17 -4.50 10.60
C GLN A 38 -14.16 -4.05 9.14
N ARG A 39 -13.42 -2.99 8.80
CA ARG A 39 -13.56 -2.27 7.53
C ARG A 39 -12.24 -2.01 6.82
N GLY A 40 -11.12 -2.36 7.43
CA GLY A 40 -9.79 -2.05 6.92
C GLY A 40 -9.55 -0.54 6.76
N MET A 41 -8.72 -0.19 5.79
CA MET A 41 -8.39 1.19 5.42
C MET A 41 -8.78 1.49 3.99
N THR A 42 -9.21 2.73 3.73
CA THR A 42 -9.31 3.26 2.37
C THR A 42 -7.94 3.73 1.88
N ALA A 43 -7.81 4.00 0.57
CA ALA A 43 -6.59 4.60 0.03
C ALA A 43 -6.29 5.98 0.64
N ASP A 44 -7.33 6.76 0.97
CA ASP A 44 -7.17 8.07 1.61
C ASP A 44 -6.71 7.92 3.07
N ASP A 45 -7.23 6.92 3.80
CA ASP A 45 -6.77 6.60 5.16
C ASP A 45 -5.27 6.25 5.16
N VAL A 46 -4.81 5.43 4.20
CA VAL A 46 -3.40 5.06 4.06
C VAL A 46 -2.54 6.28 3.77
N ALA A 47 -2.97 7.16 2.86
CA ALA A 47 -2.23 8.39 2.55
C ALA A 47 -2.14 9.32 3.77
N ALA A 48 -3.23 9.46 4.53
CA ALA A 48 -3.24 10.24 5.77
C ALA A 48 -2.25 9.68 6.80
N CYS A 49 -2.17 8.36 6.94
CA CYS A 49 -1.21 7.70 7.83
C CYS A 49 0.24 7.96 7.40
N LEU A 50 0.55 7.80 6.11
CA LEU A 50 1.90 8.07 5.58
C LEU A 50 2.32 9.53 5.79
N LEU A 51 1.41 10.48 5.57
CA LEU A 51 1.65 11.90 5.84
C LEU A 51 1.92 12.16 7.33
N ARG A 52 1.14 11.54 8.23
CA ARG A 52 1.36 11.65 9.69
C ARG A 52 2.72 11.11 10.12
N LEU A 53 3.21 10.08 9.45
CA LEU A 53 4.52 9.48 9.69
C LEU A 53 5.69 10.26 9.04
N GLY A 54 5.40 11.38 8.37
CA GLY A 54 6.39 12.27 7.78
C GLY A 54 6.77 11.96 6.34
N ALA A 55 6.11 11.00 5.69
CA ALA A 55 6.33 10.72 4.27
C ALA A 55 5.54 11.68 3.36
N ALA A 56 6.08 11.96 2.17
CA ALA A 56 5.31 12.61 1.12
C ALA A 56 4.40 11.58 0.43
N ALA A 57 3.09 11.68 0.61
CA ALA A 57 2.12 10.73 0.07
C ALA A 57 0.96 11.42 -0.66
N SER A 58 0.43 10.76 -1.68
CA SER A 58 -0.74 11.21 -2.46
C SER A 58 -1.50 10.02 -3.02
N VAL A 59 -2.83 10.10 -3.10
CA VAL A 59 -3.65 9.08 -3.73
C VAL A 59 -3.81 9.35 -5.22
N ARG A 60 -3.66 8.30 -6.02
CA ARG A 60 -3.93 8.31 -7.47
C ARG A 60 -4.98 7.25 -7.79
N ARG A 61 -5.93 7.60 -8.65
CA ARG A 61 -7.02 6.72 -9.11
C ARG A 61 -6.99 6.68 -10.64
N PRO A 62 -6.13 5.85 -11.25
CA PRO A 62 -6.04 5.73 -12.69
C PRO A 62 -7.39 5.35 -13.31
N GLY A 63 -7.77 5.99 -14.40
CA GLY A 63 -8.99 5.69 -15.15
C GLY A 63 -8.82 4.57 -16.18
N SER A 64 -7.57 4.17 -16.45
CA SER A 64 -7.23 3.14 -17.43
C SER A 64 -6.00 2.32 -17.02
N ALA A 65 -5.82 1.17 -17.67
CA ALA A 65 -4.62 0.35 -17.50
C ALA A 65 -3.35 1.07 -17.97
N ASP A 66 -3.45 1.89 -19.03
CA ASP A 66 -2.33 2.67 -19.56
C ASP A 66 -1.86 3.72 -18.54
N GLU A 67 -2.80 4.44 -17.90
CA GLU A 67 -2.47 5.40 -16.85
C GLU A 67 -1.84 4.72 -15.62
N LEU A 68 -2.31 3.53 -15.26
CA LEU A 68 -1.72 2.73 -14.17
C LEU A 68 -0.30 2.29 -14.54
N ARG A 69 -0.08 1.84 -15.78
CA ARG A 69 1.22 1.42 -16.30
C ARG A 69 2.22 2.56 -16.27
N ASP A 70 1.84 3.74 -16.75
CA ASP A 70 2.70 4.92 -16.76
C ASP A 70 3.07 5.35 -15.34
N LEU A 71 2.12 5.29 -14.42
CA LEU A 71 2.37 5.57 -13.00
C LEU A 71 3.35 4.57 -12.41
N ALA A 72 3.14 3.26 -12.64
CA ALA A 72 4.01 2.21 -12.15
C ALA A 72 5.44 2.37 -12.68
N LEU A 73 5.60 2.53 -14.00
CA LEU A 73 6.90 2.74 -14.63
C LEU A 73 7.63 3.98 -14.10
N THR A 74 6.91 5.09 -13.94
CA THR A 74 7.49 6.36 -13.47
C THR A 74 7.96 6.26 -12.02
N ARG A 75 7.15 5.66 -11.15
CA ARG A 75 7.44 5.59 -9.71
C ARG A 75 8.44 4.49 -9.38
N LEU A 76 8.31 3.30 -9.95
CA LEU A 76 9.24 2.20 -9.70
C LEU A 76 10.67 2.48 -10.21
N ALA A 77 10.84 3.43 -11.14
CA ALA A 77 12.16 3.89 -11.57
C ALA A 77 12.86 4.82 -10.54
N GLN A 78 12.16 5.28 -9.51
CA GLN A 78 12.68 6.19 -8.48
C GLN A 78 12.93 5.41 -7.19
N GLU A 79 14.20 5.23 -6.81
CA GLU A 79 14.59 4.50 -5.58
C GLU A 79 13.96 5.08 -4.31
N SER A 80 13.73 6.39 -4.27
CA SER A 80 13.11 7.09 -3.14
C SER A 80 11.58 7.08 -3.16
N SER A 81 10.96 6.25 -3.99
CA SER A 81 9.51 6.21 -4.13
C SER A 81 8.96 4.80 -3.91
N SER A 82 7.69 4.73 -3.54
CA SER A 82 7.00 3.45 -3.33
C SER A 82 5.55 3.58 -3.73
N ILE A 83 4.94 2.46 -4.13
CA ILE A 83 3.53 2.37 -4.50
C ILE A 83 2.87 1.38 -3.55
N ILE A 84 1.73 1.76 -2.98
CA ILE A 84 0.80 0.84 -2.33
C ILE A 84 -0.44 0.78 -3.22
N ALA A 85 -0.75 -0.40 -3.75
CA ALA A 85 -1.93 -0.62 -4.57
C ALA A 85 -3.14 -0.93 -3.67
N ASN A 86 -4.28 -0.33 -4.00
CA ASN A 86 -5.58 -0.70 -3.46
C ASN A 86 -6.38 -1.39 -4.57
N PHE A 87 -6.75 -2.65 -4.37
CA PHE A 87 -7.40 -3.46 -5.40
C PHE A 87 -8.40 -4.42 -4.78
N HIS A 88 -9.29 -4.97 -5.60
CA HIS A 88 -10.26 -5.97 -5.16
C HIS A 88 -9.75 -7.36 -5.50
N LEU A 89 -9.71 -8.27 -4.52
CA LEU A 89 -9.14 -9.61 -4.69
C LEU A 89 -9.87 -10.42 -5.77
N LYS A 90 -11.21 -10.34 -5.80
CA LYS A 90 -12.03 -10.92 -6.87
C LYS A 90 -11.61 -10.52 -8.29
N SER A 91 -11.19 -9.27 -8.49
CA SER A 91 -10.76 -8.80 -9.82
C SER A 91 -9.47 -9.46 -10.28
N LEU A 92 -8.70 -10.04 -9.35
CA LEU A 92 -7.50 -10.82 -9.63
C LEU A 92 -7.75 -12.34 -9.61
N GLY A 93 -9.01 -12.78 -9.52
CA GLY A 93 -9.40 -14.20 -9.58
C GLY A 93 -9.44 -14.93 -8.23
N PHE A 94 -9.23 -14.23 -7.12
CA PHE A 94 -9.35 -14.82 -5.78
C PHE A 94 -10.81 -14.96 -5.35
N PRO A 95 -11.16 -15.97 -4.52
CA PRO A 95 -12.53 -16.21 -4.05
C PRO A 95 -12.94 -15.29 -2.89
N SER A 96 -12.51 -14.01 -2.90
CA SER A 96 -12.71 -13.04 -1.82
C SER A 96 -13.38 -11.76 -2.34
N GLU A 97 -14.44 -11.33 -1.66
CA GLU A 97 -15.14 -10.06 -1.93
C GLU A 97 -14.48 -8.85 -1.24
N TRP A 98 -13.30 -9.04 -0.65
CA TRP A 98 -12.60 -7.99 0.09
C TRP A 98 -11.65 -7.20 -0.81
N GLY A 99 -11.54 -5.91 -0.50
CA GLY A 99 -10.43 -5.09 -0.98
C GLY A 99 -9.13 -5.44 -0.25
N HIS A 100 -8.01 -5.17 -0.89
CA HIS A 100 -6.68 -5.41 -0.34
C HIS A 100 -5.71 -4.28 -0.66
N LEU A 101 -4.75 -4.08 0.23
CA LEU A 101 -3.76 -3.02 0.18
C LEU A 101 -2.36 -3.60 0.32
N SER A 102 -1.56 -3.57 -0.73
CA SER A 102 -0.21 -4.16 -0.70
C SER A 102 0.81 -3.33 -1.50
N PRO A 103 2.10 -3.32 -1.11
CA PRO A 103 3.12 -2.65 -1.89
C PRO A 103 3.33 -3.29 -3.26
N VAL A 104 3.69 -2.46 -4.25
CA VAL A 104 4.14 -2.93 -5.56
C VAL A 104 5.65 -2.84 -5.61
N ALA A 105 6.32 -3.95 -5.90
CA ALA A 105 7.78 -4.03 -5.91
C ALA A 105 8.40 -3.88 -7.30
N ALA A 106 7.69 -4.32 -8.35
CA ALA A 106 8.25 -4.32 -9.69
C ALA A 106 7.17 -4.25 -10.77
N TYR A 107 7.60 -3.90 -11.98
CA TYR A 107 6.83 -4.00 -13.20
C TYR A 107 7.63 -4.79 -14.24
N HIS A 108 7.01 -5.79 -14.84
CA HIS A 108 7.58 -6.65 -15.87
C HIS A 108 6.99 -6.28 -17.23
N ARG A 109 7.84 -5.79 -18.14
CA ARG A 109 7.42 -5.21 -19.42
C ARG A 109 6.81 -6.25 -20.36
N ASP A 110 7.44 -7.41 -20.50
CA ASP A 110 7.05 -8.38 -21.53
C ASP A 110 5.69 -9.03 -21.26
N SER A 111 5.34 -9.20 -19.98
CA SER A 111 4.04 -9.74 -19.56
C SER A 111 3.03 -8.66 -19.16
N ASP A 112 3.40 -7.38 -19.25
CA ASP A 112 2.61 -6.25 -18.78
C ASP A 112 2.02 -6.46 -17.37
N SER A 113 2.88 -6.84 -16.42
CA SER A 113 2.47 -7.28 -15.08
C SER A 113 3.18 -6.50 -13.97
N VAL A 114 2.54 -6.37 -12.81
CA VAL A 114 3.17 -5.86 -11.59
C VAL A 114 3.40 -6.98 -10.58
N LEU A 115 4.49 -6.88 -9.82
CA LEU A 115 4.73 -7.74 -8.67
C LEU A 115 4.13 -7.08 -7.42
N ILE A 116 3.06 -7.69 -6.89
CA ILE A 116 2.44 -7.29 -5.62
C ILE A 116 3.13 -8.05 -4.48
N MET A 117 3.64 -7.31 -3.50
CA MET A 117 4.20 -7.88 -2.27
C MET A 117 3.07 -8.13 -1.28
N ASP A 118 2.30 -9.16 -1.54
CA ASP A 118 1.15 -9.51 -0.69
C ASP A 118 1.63 -9.84 0.73
N ASN A 119 1.01 -9.21 1.70
CA ASN A 119 1.30 -9.34 3.12
C ASN A 119 0.21 -10.12 3.87
N ASP A 120 -0.81 -10.61 3.19
CA ASP A 120 -1.76 -11.55 3.74
C ASP A 120 -1.40 -12.97 3.29
N PRO A 121 -0.86 -13.83 4.18
CA PRO A 121 -0.54 -15.21 3.84
C PRO A 121 -1.79 -16.08 3.63
N LYS A 122 -3.01 -15.55 3.78
CA LYS A 122 -4.28 -16.29 3.68
C LYS A 122 -5.16 -15.88 2.49
N ALA A 123 -4.68 -15.00 1.60
CA ALA A 123 -5.39 -14.58 0.39
C ALA A 123 -5.68 -15.75 -0.57
#